data_AF-A0A4S4A3W1-F1
#
_entry.id   AF-A0A4S4A3W1-F1
#
_cell.length_a   1.000
_cell.length_b   1.000
_cell.length_c   1.000
_cell.angle_alpha   90.00
_cell.angle_beta   90.00
_cell.angle_gamma   90.00
#
_symmetry.space_group_name_H-M   'P 1'
#
loop_
_entity.id
_entity.type
_entity.pdbx_description
1 polymer ?
#
loop_
_entity_poly.entity_id
_entity_poly.type
_entity_poly.pdbx_seq_one_letter_code
_entity_poly.pdbx_strand_id
1 'polypeptide(L)'
;MKVKREVLEKMGNRELESYLVPGNGFVAQAVVLAFQILKERGIEFTDEELENIRTLIETKKEKEESQDERKETLPDPGFIEFIVALLGR
;
A
#
# COMPACT_ATOMS: atom_id res chain seq x y z
N MET A 1 1.21 -10.56 -11.47
CA MET A 1 1.11 -11.35 -10.20
C MET A 1 -0.05 -10.81 -9.39
N LYS A 2 -0.96 -11.66 -8.86
CA LYS A 2 -2.09 -11.19 -8.03
C LYS A 2 -1.75 -11.36 -6.55
N VAL A 3 -1.75 -10.28 -5.78
CA VAL A 3 -1.49 -10.33 -4.33
C VAL A 3 -2.78 -10.72 -3.62
N LYS A 4 -2.74 -11.74 -2.76
CA LYS A 4 -3.91 -12.20 -2.01
C LYS A 4 -3.91 -11.56 -0.62
N ARG A 5 -4.96 -10.81 -0.29
CA ARG A 5 -5.16 -10.19 1.03
C ARG A 5 -5.08 -11.22 2.16
N GLU A 6 -5.70 -12.38 1.99
CA GLU A 6 -5.71 -13.48 2.98
C GLU A 6 -4.31 -13.95 3.40
N VAL A 7 -3.29 -13.79 2.53
CA VAL A 7 -1.92 -14.16 2.84
C VAL A 7 -1.27 -13.10 3.73
N LEU A 8 -1.47 -11.82 3.40
CA LEU A 8 -1.00 -10.68 4.20
C LEU A 8 -1.69 -10.62 5.57
N GLU A 9 -2.98 -10.96 5.66
CA GLU A 9 -3.71 -10.98 6.92
C GLU A 9 -3.17 -12.00 7.94
N LYS A 10 -2.47 -13.04 7.46
CA LYS A 10 -1.81 -14.02 8.32
C LYS A 10 -0.43 -13.54 8.80
N MET A 11 0.12 -12.50 8.19
CA MET A 11 1.43 -11.96 8.54
C MET A 11 1.36 -11.15 9.84
N GLY A 12 2.47 -11.15 10.58
CA GLY A 12 2.62 -10.31 11.77
C GLY A 12 2.76 -8.83 11.42
N ASN A 13 2.55 -7.95 12.39
CA ASN A 13 2.65 -6.49 12.17
C ASN A 13 4.01 -6.10 11.60
N ARG A 14 5.11 -6.59 12.19
CA ARG A 14 6.49 -6.36 11.72
C ARG A 14 6.73 -6.77 10.27
N GLU A 15 6.07 -7.83 9.84
CA GLU A 15 6.22 -8.33 8.48
C GLU A 15 5.44 -7.46 7.50
N LEU A 16 4.24 -7.01 7.89
CA LEU A 16 3.45 -6.04 7.14
C LEU A 16 4.13 -4.66 7.04
N GLU A 17 4.82 -4.21 8.10
CA GLU A 17 5.59 -2.96 8.09
C GLU A 17 6.67 -2.98 7.00
N SER A 18 7.26 -4.14 6.70
CA SER A 18 8.26 -4.28 5.64
C SER A 18 7.71 -3.97 4.23
N TYR A 19 6.39 -4.05 4.03
CA TYR A 19 5.74 -3.64 2.79
C TYR A 19 5.63 -2.13 2.64
N LEU A 20 5.68 -1.39 3.75
CA LEU A 20 5.58 0.07 3.79
C LEU A 20 6.96 0.75 3.68
N VAL A 21 8.05 0.00 3.75
CA VAL A 21 9.41 0.52 3.64
C VAL A 21 9.79 0.78 2.17
N PRO A 22 10.34 1.96 1.83
CA PRO A 22 10.82 2.25 0.48
C PRO A 22 11.97 1.32 0.06
N GLY A 23 12.11 1.09 -1.25
CA GLY A 23 13.18 0.22 -1.80
C GLY A 23 12.87 -1.28 -1.77
N ASN A 24 11.71 -1.69 -1.28
CA ASN A 24 11.26 -3.07 -1.40
C ASN A 24 10.85 -3.44 -2.84
N GLY A 25 10.93 -4.74 -3.17
CA GLY A 25 10.51 -5.30 -4.46
C GLY A 25 9.01 -5.59 -4.58
N PHE A 26 8.18 -5.14 -3.63
CA PHE A 26 6.76 -5.43 -3.62
C PHE A 26 5.99 -4.52 -4.59
N VAL A 27 4.87 -5.01 -5.12
CA VAL A 27 3.96 -4.26 -5.99
C VAL A 27 3.10 -3.28 -5.19
N ALA A 28 2.62 -2.22 -5.83
CA ALA A 28 1.78 -1.18 -5.21
C ALA A 28 0.57 -1.79 -4.46
N GLN A 29 -0.05 -2.81 -5.04
CA GLN A 29 -1.20 -3.50 -4.45
C GLN A 29 -0.87 -4.16 -3.11
N ALA A 30 0.34 -4.70 -2.93
CA ALA A 30 0.76 -5.30 -1.66
C ALA A 30 0.93 -4.25 -0.56
N VAL A 31 1.49 -3.09 -0.92
CA VAL A 31 1.66 -1.95 0.00
C VAL A 31 0.30 -1.47 0.50
N VAL A 32 -0.67 -1.30 -0.41
CA VAL A 32 -2.04 -0.89 -0.08
C VAL A 32 -2.70 -1.87 0.89
N LEU A 33 -2.63 -3.17 0.60
CA LEU A 33 -3.24 -4.20 1.45
C LEU A 33 -2.57 -4.27 2.83
N ALA A 34 -1.24 -4.18 2.90
CA ALA A 34 -0.51 -4.20 4.16
C ALA A 34 -0.90 -3.00 5.05
N PHE A 35 -1.00 -1.81 4.46
CA PHE A 35 -1.46 -0.62 5.19
C PHE A 35 -2.88 -0.81 5.74
N GLN A 36 -3.83 -1.28 4.91
CA GLN A 36 -5.21 -1.48 5.35
C GLN A 36 -5.29 -2.45 6.53
N ILE A 37 -4.58 -3.58 6.46
CA ILE A 37 -4.56 -4.58 7.51
C ILE A 37 -3.97 -4.01 8.80
N LEU A 38 -2.88 -3.25 8.71
CA LEU A 38 -2.29 -2.58 9.88
C LEU A 38 -3.26 -1.56 10.50
N LYS A 39 -3.97 -0.79 9.66
CA LYS A 39 -5.00 0.14 10.12
C LYS A 39 -6.19 -0.56 10.79
N GLU A 40 -6.68 -1.65 10.22
CA GLU A 40 -7.76 -2.47 10.79
C GLU A 40 -7.36 -3.11 12.12
N ARG A 41 -6.06 -3.41 12.30
CA ARG A 41 -5.49 -3.87 13.57
C ARG A 41 -5.32 -2.75 14.60
N GLY A 42 -5.67 -1.51 14.27
CA GLY A 42 -5.54 -0.36 15.16
C GLY A 42 -4.14 0.23 15.23
N ILE A 43 -3.27 -0.05 14.25
CA ILE A 43 -1.97 0.63 14.15
C ILE A 43 -2.21 2.05 13.63
N GLU A 44 -1.65 3.01 14.34
CA GLU A 44 -1.67 4.42 13.96
C GLU A 44 -0.43 4.74 13.14
N PHE A 45 -0.60 5.63 12.16
CA PHE A 45 0.47 6.11 11.31
C PHE A 45 0.56 7.62 11.48
N THR A 46 1.78 8.12 11.57
CA THR A 46 2.07 9.56 11.55
C THR A 46 1.86 10.14 10.15
N ASP A 47 1.75 11.46 10.08
CA ASP A 47 1.64 12.16 8.79
C ASP A 47 2.83 11.89 7.87
N GLU A 48 4.04 11.84 8.44
CA GLU A 48 5.26 11.51 7.68
C GLU A 48 5.19 10.08 7.11
N GLU A 49 4.69 9.11 7.88
CA GLU A 49 4.50 7.74 7.41
C GLU A 49 3.43 7.67 6.31
N LEU A 50 2.31 8.37 6.47
CA LEU A 50 1.24 8.43 5.48
C LEU A 50 1.72 9.04 4.16
N GLU A 51 2.50 10.12 4.20
CA GLU A 51 3.08 10.74 3.01
C GLU A 51 4.10 9.82 2.32
N ASN A 52 4.95 9.14 3.10
CA ASN A 52 5.88 8.15 2.58
C ASN A 52 5.15 6.98 1.89
N ILE A 53 4.11 6.44 2.52
CA ILE A 53 3.32 5.32 1.98
C ILE A 53 2.59 5.76 0.71
N ARG A 54 2.01 6.96 0.69
CA ARG A 54 1.38 7.54 -0.50
C ARG A 54 2.39 7.62 -1.65
N THR A 55 3.52 8.27 -1.42
CA THR A 55 4.58 8.45 -2.42
C THR A 55 5.10 7.11 -2.94
N LEU A 56 5.26 6.13 -2.05
CA LEU A 56 5.69 4.78 -2.39
C LEU A 56 4.70 4.08 -3.35
N ILE A 57 3.40 4.23 -3.10
CA ILE A 57 2.35 3.63 -3.94
C ILE A 57 2.30 4.31 -5.30
N GLU A 58 2.35 5.65 -5.36
CA GLU A 58 2.37 6.41 -6.61
C GLU A 58 3.58 6.00 -7.47
N THR A 59 4.78 6.02 -6.87
CA THR A 59 6.02 5.62 -7.55
C THR A 59 5.96 4.18 -8.10
N LYS A 60 5.37 3.25 -7.34
CA LYS A 60 5.24 1.85 -7.77
C LYS A 60 4.20 1.69 -8.88
N LYS A 61 3.08 2.42 -8.83
CA LYS A 61 2.07 2.43 -9.89
C LYS A 61 2.67 2.88 -11.23
N GLU A 62 3.40 3.99 -11.23
CA GLU A 62 4.04 4.51 -12.45
C GLU A 62 5.02 3.50 -13.07
N LYS A 63 5.74 2.78 -12.20
CA LYS A 63 6.71 1.76 -12.63
C LYS A 63 6.05 0.47 -13.14
N GLU A 64 4.92 0.07 -12.56
CA GLU A 64 4.13 -1.10 -13.00
C GLU A 64 3.33 -0.83 -14.29
N GLU A 65 2.74 0.36 -14.44
CA GLU A 65 2.03 0.77 -15.67
C GLU A 65 2.93 0.82 -16.90
N SER A 66 4.23 1.05 -16.70
CA SER A 66 5.22 1.02 -17.78
C SER A 66 5.58 -0.39 -18.25
N GLN A 67 5.09 -1.47 -17.62
CA GLN A 67 5.50 -2.85 -17.91
C GLN A 67 4.38 -3.85 -18.25
N ASP A 68 3.09 -3.56 -18.05
CA ASP A 68 2.04 -4.58 -18.21
C ASP A 68 0.78 -4.08 -18.94
N GLU A 69 0.64 -4.46 -20.22
CA GLU A 69 -0.50 -4.15 -21.09
C GLU A 69 -1.75 -5.04 -20.84
N ARG A 70 -1.81 -5.82 -19.75
CA ARG A 70 -2.95 -6.69 -19.46
C ARG A 70 -3.62 -6.38 -18.11
N LYS A 71 -4.86 -5.89 -18.27
CA LYS A 71 -5.91 -5.58 -17.30
C LYS A 71 -5.93 -6.38 -15.98
N GLU A 72 -6.52 -5.67 -15.00
CA GLU A 72 -7.20 -6.15 -13.78
C GLU A 72 -6.33 -6.40 -12.55
N THR A 73 -6.05 -5.33 -11.80
CA THR A 73 -6.76 -4.98 -10.56
C THR A 73 -6.10 -3.73 -9.99
N LEU A 74 -6.56 -2.56 -10.44
CA LEU A 74 -6.12 -1.30 -9.87
C LEU A 74 -6.51 -1.28 -8.39
N PRO A 75 -5.59 -0.97 -7.45
CA PRO A 75 -6.02 -0.63 -6.11
C PRO A 75 -6.90 0.61 -6.23
N ASP A 76 -8.10 0.50 -5.66
CA ASP A 76 -9.20 1.46 -5.73
C ASP A 76 -8.67 2.91 -5.70
N PRO A 77 -9.04 3.78 -6.66
CA PRO A 77 -8.62 5.18 -6.65
C PRO A 77 -9.01 5.91 -5.34
N GLY A 78 -10.01 5.40 -4.61
CA GLY A 78 -10.37 5.91 -3.29
C GLY A 78 -9.30 5.74 -2.20
N PHE A 79 -8.28 4.89 -2.40
CA PHE A 79 -7.27 4.64 -1.37
C PHE A 79 -6.24 5.78 -1.22
N ILE A 80 -5.77 6.38 -2.32
CA ILE A 80 -4.88 7.55 -2.25
C ILE A 80 -5.64 8.72 -1.61
N GLU A 81 -6.88 8.95 -2.05
CA GLU A 81 -7.78 9.94 -1.44
C GLU A 81 -8.02 9.67 0.05
N PHE A 82 -8.11 8.41 0.46
CA PHE A 82 -8.22 8.04 1.88
C PHE A 82 -6.98 8.43 2.69
N ILE A 83 -5.77 8.25 2.14
CA ILE A 83 -4.53 8.70 2.80
C ILE A 83 -4.46 10.23 2.84
N VAL A 84 -4.81 10.91 1.74
CA VAL A 84 -4.86 12.39 1.69
C VAL A 84 -5.86 12.93 2.71
N ALA A 85 -7.02 12.28 2.88
CA ALA A 85 -8.01 12.65 3.89
C ALA A 85 -7.54 12.43 5.34
N LEU A 86 -6.56 11.55 5.58
CA LEU A 86 -5.94 11.36 6.89
C LEU A 86 -4.92 12.47 7.21
N LEU A 87 -4.18 12.95 6.21
CA LEU A 87 -3.19 14.03 6.34
C LEU A 87 -3.82 15.43 6.53
N GLY A 88 -5.07 15.61 6.10
CA GLY A 88 -5.75 16.91 6.09
C GLY A 88 -6.58 17.25 7.34
N ARG A 89 -6.38 16.56 8.47
CA ARG A 89 -7.20 16.71 9.69
C ARG A 89 -6.37 17.19 10.87
#